data_AF-A0A380FNA5-F1
#
_entry.id   AF-A0A380FNA5-F1
#
_cell.length_a   1.000
_cell.length_b   1.000
_cell.length_c   1.000
_cell.angle_alpha   90.00
_cell.angle_beta   90.00
_cell.angle_gamma   90.00
#
_symmetry.space_group_name_H-M   'P 1'
#
loop_
_entity.id
_entity.type
_entity.pdbx_description
1 polymer ?
#
loop_
_entity_poly.entity_id
_entity_poly.type
_entity_poly.pdbx_seq_one_letter_code
_entity_poly.pdbx_strand_id
1 'polypeptide(L)'
;MTDIIKLQGSTQELNNKLAMSEITVIPSRNEGFGMVILEAMNQSNIVVSFDGNTGPDSIIENNINGYLIEHGNIEALSNKLRRLINQEFKEHVILKKCS
;
A
#
# COMPACT_ATOMS: atom_id res chain seq x y z
N MET A 1 -2.68 -9.46 26.77
CA MET A 1 -2.96 -9.28 25.33
C MET A 1 -2.19 -8.07 24.87
N THR A 2 -1.32 -8.22 23.89
CA THR A 2 -0.52 -7.12 23.34
C THR A 2 -1.36 -6.46 22.25
N ASP A 3 -1.58 -5.14 22.34
CA ASP A 3 -2.27 -4.41 21.29
C ASP A 3 -1.44 -4.43 20.00
N ILE A 4 -2.02 -4.95 18.92
CA ILE A 4 -1.41 -5.03 17.58
C ILE A 4 -1.65 -3.78 16.74
N ILE A 5 -2.50 -2.86 17.21
CA ILE A 5 -2.85 -1.61 16.54
C ILE A 5 -2.23 -0.45 17.31
N LYS A 6 -1.50 0.42 16.62
CA LYS A 6 -0.92 1.63 17.19
C LYS A 6 -1.31 2.83 16.34
N LEU A 7 -2.05 3.77 16.91
CA LEU A 7 -2.33 5.06 16.29
C LEU A 7 -1.10 5.96 16.49
N GLN A 8 -0.33 6.15 15.43
CA GLN A 8 0.76 7.12 15.43
C GLN A 8 0.16 8.53 15.27
N GLY A 9 0.68 9.50 16.01
CA GLY A 9 0.34 10.91 15.79
C GLY A 9 0.88 11.44 14.47
N SER A 10 0.66 12.73 14.20
CA SER A 10 1.27 13.39 13.05
C SER A 10 2.80 13.33 13.13
N THR A 11 3.44 13.22 11.97
CA THR A 11 4.89 13.12 11.84
C THR A 11 5.36 13.95 10.66
N GLN A 12 6.55 14.52 10.77
CA GLN A 12 7.26 15.12 9.63
C GLN A 12 8.19 14.11 8.95
N GLU A 13 8.44 12.98 9.61
CA GLU A 13 9.38 11.93 9.20
C GLU A 13 8.64 10.76 8.53
N LEU A 14 7.74 11.04 7.58
CA LEU A 14 6.89 10.02 6.96
C LEU A 14 7.72 8.94 6.24
N ASN A 15 8.75 9.34 5.49
CA ASN A 15 9.65 8.42 4.79
C ASN A 15 10.31 7.42 5.76
N ASN A 16 10.75 7.87 6.93
CA ASN A 16 11.36 6.99 7.93
C ASN A 16 10.36 6.00 8.50
N LYS A 17 9.09 6.39 8.64
CA LYS A 17 8.03 5.48 9.08
C LYS A 17 7.70 4.44 8.01
N LEU A 18 7.61 4.86 6.74
CA LEU A 18 7.36 3.96 5.62
C LEU A 18 8.53 3.00 5.38
N ALA A 19 9.78 3.43 5.60
CA ALA A 19 10.96 2.57 5.52
C ALA A 19 10.96 1.44 6.57
N MET A 20 10.19 1.60 7.66
CA MET A 20 10.01 0.57 8.69
C MET A 20 8.79 -0.34 8.43
N SER A 21 8.06 -0.14 7.33
CA SER A 21 6.94 -0.98 6.90
C SER A 21 7.24 -1.69 5.58
N GLU A 22 6.58 -2.82 5.36
CA GLU A 22 6.67 -3.60 4.11
C GLU A 22 5.43 -3.41 3.22
N ILE A 23 4.28 -3.08 3.82
CA ILE A 23 3.00 -2.94 3.15
C ILE A 23 2.35 -1.63 3.58
N THR A 24 1.93 -0.83 2.61
CA THR A 24 1.18 0.41 2.84
C THR A 24 -0.23 0.27 2.25
N VAL A 25 -1.24 0.60 3.04
CA VAL A 25 -2.66 0.47 2.66
C VAL A 25 -3.31 1.83 2.68
N ILE A 26 -3.90 2.23 1.54
CA ILE A 26 -4.56 3.53 1.37
C ILE A 26 -6.00 3.27 0.91
N PRO A 27 -6.91 2.90 1.82
CA PRO A 27 -8.30 2.63 1.49
C PRO A 27 -9.11 3.94 1.39
N SER A 28 -8.54 4.95 0.72
CA SER A 28 -9.12 6.28 0.61
C SER A 28 -10.23 6.32 -0.45
N ARG A 29 -11.19 7.21 -0.26
CA ARG A 29 -12.27 7.48 -1.23
C ARG A 29 -11.94 8.59 -2.22
N ASN A 30 -10.92 9.38 -1.94
CA ASN A 30 -10.51 10.46 -2.83
C ASN A 30 -9.04 10.78 -2.60
N GLU A 31 -8.22 10.56 -3.63
CA GLU A 31 -6.79 10.73 -3.56
C GLU A 31 -6.37 11.39 -4.87
N GLY A 32 -6.24 12.72 -4.87
CA GLY A 32 -6.08 13.50 -6.10
C GLY A 32 -4.74 13.27 -6.80
N PHE A 33 -3.66 13.21 -6.04
CA PHE A 33 -2.29 13.12 -6.57
C PHE A 33 -1.55 11.82 -6.20
N GLY A 34 -2.01 11.09 -5.17
CA GLY A 34 -1.36 9.85 -4.74
C GLY A 34 0.06 10.02 -4.19
N MET A 35 0.39 11.17 -3.58
CA MET A 35 1.75 11.44 -3.06
C MET A 35 2.23 10.37 -2.08
N VAL A 36 1.35 9.91 -1.18
CA VAL A 36 1.68 8.86 -0.21
C VAL A 36 2.01 7.52 -0.91
N ILE A 37 1.39 7.25 -2.05
CA ILE A 37 1.68 6.05 -2.87
C ILE A 37 3.10 6.13 -3.41
N LEU A 38 3.49 7.28 -3.96
CA LEU A 38 4.85 7.49 -4.48
C LEU A 38 5.90 7.37 -3.38
N GLU A 39 5.66 7.99 -2.22
CA GLU A 39 6.56 7.91 -1.07
C GLU A 39 6.72 6.47 -0.57
N ALA A 40 5.61 5.73 -0.47
CA ALA A 40 5.62 4.33 -0.07
C ALA A 40 6.38 3.45 -1.07
N MET A 41 6.10 3.60 -2.36
CA MET A 41 6.83 2.88 -3.43
C MET A 41 8.33 3.19 -3.41
N ASN A 42 8.71 4.44 -3.15
CA ASN A 42 10.12 4.84 -3.02
C ASN A 42 10.81 4.17 -1.81
N GLN A 43 10.07 3.81 -0.77
CA GLN A 43 10.56 3.00 0.35
C GLN A 43 10.38 1.49 0.13
N SER A 44 10.17 1.03 -1.11
CA SER A 44 9.95 -0.39 -1.44
C SER A 44 8.78 -1.01 -0.68
N ASN A 45 7.74 -0.23 -0.35
CA ASN A 45 6.51 -0.80 0.19
C ASN A 45 5.63 -1.33 -0.93
N ILE A 46 4.97 -2.46 -0.66
CA ILE A 46 3.85 -2.92 -1.48
C ILE A 46 2.65 -2.03 -1.16
N VAL A 47 2.11 -1.37 -2.17
CA VAL A 47 0.94 -0.49 -2.00
C VAL A 47 -0.35 -1.24 -2.34
N VAL A 48 -1.35 -1.11 -1.48
CA VAL A 48 -2.71 -1.59 -1.70
C VAL A 48 -3.68 -0.42 -1.55
N SER A 49 -4.46 -0.14 -2.59
CA SER A 49 -5.44 0.95 -2.61
C SER A 49 -6.78 0.47 -3.17
N PHE A 50 -7.83 1.25 -2.95
CA PHE A 50 -9.05 1.12 -3.75
C PHE A 50 -8.85 1.70 -5.15
N ASP A 51 -9.54 1.12 -6.13
CA ASP A 51 -9.71 1.64 -7.49
C ASP A 51 -10.73 2.78 -7.55
N GLY A 52 -10.87 3.37 -8.73
CA GLY A 52 -11.85 4.44 -9.00
C GLY A 52 -11.40 5.81 -8.50
N ASN A 53 -10.10 5.97 -8.23
CA ASN A 53 -9.49 7.20 -7.74
C ASN A 53 -8.36 7.63 -8.69
N THR A 54 -8.37 8.89 -9.12
CA THR A 54 -7.40 9.40 -10.11
C THR A 54 -5.94 9.21 -9.70
N GLY A 55 -5.57 9.43 -8.43
CA GLY A 55 -4.21 9.22 -7.94
C GLY A 55 -3.77 7.76 -8.05
N PRO A 56 -4.34 6.83 -7.26
CA PRO A 56 -4.04 5.40 -7.31
C PRO A 56 -4.07 4.81 -8.72
N ASP A 57 -5.12 5.11 -9.50
CA ASP A 57 -5.31 4.51 -10.83
C ASP A 57 -4.26 5.00 -11.85
N SER A 58 -3.62 6.16 -11.60
CA SER A 58 -2.55 6.70 -12.47
C SER A 58 -1.15 6.20 -12.11
N ILE A 59 -0.96 5.67 -10.89
CA ILE A 59 0.35 5.25 -10.36
C ILE A 59 0.45 3.73 -10.26
N ILE A 60 -0.64 3.06 -9.87
CA ILE A 60 -0.67 1.62 -9.59
C ILE A 60 -1.11 0.86 -10.83
N GLU A 61 -0.22 0.00 -11.33
CA GLU A 61 -0.56 -1.04 -12.28
C GLU A 61 -0.84 -2.34 -11.51
N ASN A 62 -2.11 -2.74 -11.53
CA ASN A 62 -2.62 -3.81 -10.66
C ASN A 62 -1.89 -5.15 -10.90
N ASN A 63 -1.38 -5.74 -9.81
CA ASN A 63 -0.56 -6.96 -9.77
C ASN A 63 0.86 -6.82 -10.36
N ILE A 64 1.30 -5.61 -10.73
CA ILE A 64 2.64 -5.35 -11.25
C ILE A 64 3.47 -4.58 -10.23
N ASN A 65 3.05 -3.37 -9.87
CA ASN A 65 3.77 -2.53 -8.89
C ASN A 65 2.95 -2.29 -7.60
N GLY A 66 1.72 -2.79 -7.53
CA GLY A 66 0.83 -2.68 -6.38
C GLY A 66 -0.49 -3.39 -6.64
N TYR A 67 -1.48 -3.14 -5.78
CA TYR A 67 -2.81 -3.74 -5.90
C TYR A 67 -3.90 -2.69 -5.84
N LEU A 68 -4.80 -2.76 -6.82
CA LEU A 68 -6.07 -2.05 -6.83
C LEU A 68 -7.19 -3.03 -6.48
N ILE A 69 -7.97 -2.66 -5.47
CA ILE A 69 -9.12 -3.41 -4.96
C ILE A 69 -10.39 -2.65 -5.30
N GLU A 70 -11.44 -3.36 -5.65
CA GLU A 70 -12.76 -2.76 -5.88
C GLU A 70 -13.18 -1.87 -4.71
N HIS A 71 -13.58 -0.64 -5.02
CA HIS A 71 -13.99 0.35 -4.05
C HIS A 71 -15.05 -0.17 -3.08
N GLY A 72 -14.78 -0.09 -1.78
CA GLY A 72 -15.72 -0.52 -0.72
C GLY A 72 -15.73 -2.02 -0.45
N ASN A 73 -14.98 -2.82 -1.22
CA ASN A 73 -14.88 -4.26 -1.01
C ASN A 73 -13.86 -4.58 0.11
N ILE A 74 -14.30 -4.41 1.36
CA ILE A 74 -13.49 -4.64 2.57
C ILE A 74 -12.99 -6.09 2.66
N GLU A 75 -13.82 -7.05 2.22
CA GLU A 75 -13.46 -8.47 2.23
C GLU A 75 -12.30 -8.74 1.28
N ALA A 76 -12.36 -8.23 0.04
CA ALA A 76 -11.28 -8.35 -0.92
C ALA A 76 -9.99 -7.68 -0.41
N LEU A 77 -10.10 -6.51 0.22
CA LEU A 77 -8.96 -5.82 0.82
C LEU A 77 -8.32 -6.67 1.93
N SER A 78 -9.11 -7.15 2.88
CA SER A 78 -8.65 -8.01 3.99
C SER A 78 -7.97 -9.28 3.48
N ASN A 79 -8.60 -9.96 2.51
CA ASN A 79 -8.06 -11.17 1.91
C ASN A 79 -6.73 -10.89 1.19
N LYS A 80 -6.62 -9.77 0.47
CA LYS A 80 -5.37 -9.37 -0.16
C LYS A 80 -4.27 -9.14 0.88
N LEU A 81 -4.54 -8.39 1.94
CA LEU A 81 -3.56 -8.11 3.00
C LEU A 81 -3.10 -9.38 3.69
N ARG A 82 -4.02 -10.29 4.03
CA ARG A 82 -3.68 -11.59 4.62
C ARG A 82 -2.70 -12.38 3.76
N ARG A 83 -2.94 -12.44 2.46
CA ARG A 83 -2.06 -13.15 1.52
C ARG A 83 -0.67 -12.51 1.44
N LEU A 84 -0.61 -11.18 1.43
CA LEU A 84 0.66 -10.44 1.41
C LEU A 84 1.45 -10.65 2.72
N ILE A 85 0.79 -10.58 3.86
CA ILE A 85 1.42 -10.82 5.18
C ILE A 85 1.94 -12.25 5.29
N ASN A 86 1.20 -13.23 4.75
CA ASN A 86 1.63 -14.64 4.71
C ASN A 86 2.65 -14.95 3.61
N GLN A 87 3.18 -13.93 2.93
CA GLN A 87 4.16 -14.07 1.84
C GLN A 87 3.70 -14.96 0.68
N GLU A 88 2.39 -15.06 0.44
CA GLU A 88 1.83 -15.64 -0.78
C GLU A 88 1.98 -14.64 -1.94
N PHE A 89 3.22 -14.28 -2.24
CA PHE A 89 3.56 -13.43 -3.36
C PHE A 89 3.38 -14.23 -4.65
N LYS A 90 2.66 -13.64 -5.62
CA LYS A 90 2.92 -13.98 -7.01
C LYS A 90 4.26 -13.33 -7.37
N GLU A 91 5.21 -14.11 -7.88
CA GLU A 91 6.63 -13.79 -8.15
C GLU A 91 6.91 -12.53 -9.01
N HIS A 92 5.89 -11.75 -9.39
CA HIS A 92 5.97 -10.68 -10.39
C HIS A 92 5.91 -9.26 -9.81
N VAL A 93 5.72 -9.06 -8.49
CA VAL A 93 5.86 -7.74 -7.87
C VAL A 93 7.34 -7.48 -7.58
N ILE A 94 8.11 -7.29 -8.65
CA ILE A 94 9.53 -6.95 -8.55
C ILE A 94 9.62 -5.47 -8.18
N LEU A 95 9.73 -5.19 -6.89
CA LEU A 95 10.30 -3.94 -6.42
C LEU A 95 11.80 -4.00 -6.73
N LYS A 96 12.20 -3.56 -7.93
CA LYS A 96 13.62 -3.42 -8.27
C LYS A 96 14.23 -2.46 -7.26
N LYS A 97 15.10 -2.97 -6.39
CA LYS A 97 16.07 -2.15 -5.66
C LYS A 97 16.86 -1.35 -6.70
N CYS A 98 16.60 -0.05 -6.78
CA CYS A 98 17.58 0.86 -7.37
C CYS A 98 18.71 0.97 -6.35
N SER A 99 19.79 0.22 -6.63
CA SER A 99 21.10 0.39 -6.00
C SER A 99 21.71 1.74 -6.36
#